data_AF-A0A3D5H863-F1
#
_entry.id   AF-A0A3D5H863-F1
#
_cell.length_a   1.000
_cell.length_b   1.000
_cell.length_c   1.000
_cell.angle_alpha   90.00
_cell.angle_beta   90.00
_cell.angle_gamma   90.00
#
_symmetry.space_group_name_H-M   'P 1'
#
loop_
_entity.id
_entity.type
_entity.pdbx_description
1 polymer ?
#
loop_
_entity_poly.entity_id
_entity_poly.type
_entity_poly.pdbx_seq_one_letter_code
_entity_poly.pdbx_strand_id
1 'polypeptide(L)'
;QADTLTEDLDLSYRAQLRGWKFKYLNNVTSPAELPSEINALKSQQFRWTKGAIETARKMLPVVWRSEIPLKIKIHATFHLTNNLVFPFILLAGILNVPLVFIKHTGLYNDYFDFMSIFVFAFIGSFLFYMFSQRDIYTDWQRRLFLFPIFMAGSMGFAVNNSKAVIEGLFKKKSEFVRTPKYSIQDRKDSWKDKKYVPISISTTVAVESLLAVYCFFG
;
A
#
# COMPACT_ATOMS: atom_id res chain seq x y z
N GLN A 1 7.34 1.56 -25.14
CA GLN A 1 5.91 1.19 -25.01
C GLN A 1 5.54 1.28 -23.53
N ALA A 2 4.51 2.06 -23.19
CA ALA A 2 4.05 2.26 -21.81
C ALA A 2 2.88 1.29 -21.53
N ASP A 3 3.23 0.04 -21.24
CA ASP A 3 2.27 -1.07 -21.08
C ASP A 3 1.84 -1.30 -19.62
N THR A 4 2.37 -0.52 -18.68
CA THR A 4 2.07 -0.57 -17.25
C THR A 4 1.69 0.82 -16.75
N LEU A 5 0.81 0.89 -15.75
CA LEU A 5 0.45 2.17 -15.11
C LEU A 5 1.58 2.80 -14.27
N THR A 6 2.65 2.03 -14.02
CA THR A 6 3.89 2.46 -13.36
C THR A 6 5.05 2.21 -14.32
N GLU A 7 5.17 3.09 -15.32
CA GLU A 7 6.20 3.01 -16.36
C GLU A 7 7.61 3.25 -15.79
N ASP A 8 7.70 4.01 -14.71
CA ASP A 8 8.91 4.30 -13.95
C ASP A 8 9.51 3.02 -13.35
N LEU A 9 8.71 2.24 -12.63
CA LEU A 9 9.11 0.96 -12.04
C LEU A 9 9.54 -0.04 -13.12
N ASP A 10 8.77 -0.16 -14.19
CA ASP A 10 9.12 -1.03 -15.34
C ASP A 10 10.45 -0.62 -15.97
N LEU A 11 10.65 0.67 -16.22
CA LEU A 11 11.88 1.20 -16.79
C LEU A 11 13.08 0.96 -15.87
N SER A 12 12.91 1.17 -14.56
CA SER A 12 13.95 0.93 -13.56
C SER A 12 14.45 -0.51 -13.59
N TYR A 13 13.55 -1.50 -13.59
CA TYR A 13 13.95 -2.91 -13.68
C TYR A 13 14.63 -3.23 -15.02
N ARG A 14 14.10 -2.72 -16.13
CA ARG A 14 14.70 -2.92 -17.46
C ARG A 14 16.09 -2.30 -17.59
N ALA A 15 16.35 -1.18 -16.93
CA ALA A 15 17.67 -0.55 -16.91
C ALA A 15 18.64 -1.35 -16.03
N GLN A 16 18.24 -1.74 -14.81
CA GLN A 16 19.10 -2.52 -13.92
C GLN A 16 19.49 -3.88 -14.51
N LEU A 17 18.56 -4.56 -15.19
CA LEU A 17 18.85 -5.82 -15.89
C LEU A 17 19.83 -5.66 -17.07
N ARG A 18 20.04 -4.42 -17.56
CA ARG A 18 21.08 -4.07 -18.54
C ARG A 18 22.40 -3.60 -17.89
N GLY A 19 22.55 -3.81 -16.58
CA GLY A 19 23.78 -3.46 -15.85
C GLY A 19 23.85 -2.00 -15.38
N TRP A 20 22.78 -1.22 -15.54
CA TRP A 20 22.75 0.15 -14.99
C TRP A 20 22.74 0.12 -13.46
N LYS A 21 23.50 1.03 -12.86
CA LYS A 21 23.61 1.17 -11.40
C LYS A 21 22.89 2.43 -10.96
N PHE A 22 21.96 2.29 -10.03
CA PHE A 22 21.27 3.42 -9.42
C PHE A 22 21.94 3.81 -8.11
N LYS A 23 22.11 5.12 -7.91
CA LYS A 23 22.66 5.70 -6.69
C LYS A 23 21.56 6.52 -6.02
N TYR A 24 21.14 6.11 -4.82
CA TYR A 24 20.20 6.86 -4.00
C TYR A 24 20.98 7.88 -3.16
N LEU A 25 20.55 9.14 -3.19
CA LEU A 25 21.19 10.24 -2.47
C LEU A 25 20.24 10.75 -1.39
N ASN A 26 20.46 10.36 -0.13
CA ASN A 26 19.58 10.70 1.00
C ASN A 26 19.34 12.20 1.18
N ASN A 27 20.33 13.03 0.80
CA ASN A 27 20.31 14.47 1.00
C ASN A 27 19.73 15.24 -0.20
N VAL A 28 19.29 14.56 -1.26
CA VAL A 28 18.70 15.18 -2.45
C VAL A 28 17.20 14.91 -2.46
N THR A 29 16.41 15.96 -2.25
CA THR A 29 14.94 15.88 -2.16
C THR A 29 14.27 16.50 -3.37
N SER A 30 13.11 15.96 -3.79
CA SER A 30 12.23 16.54 -4.80
C SER A 30 10.85 16.79 -4.18
N PRO A 31 10.46 18.06 -3.89
CA PRO A 31 9.17 18.36 -3.29
C PRO A 31 8.01 17.91 -4.20
N ALA A 32 6.99 17.30 -3.60
CA ALA A 32 5.79 16.84 -4.30
C ALA A 32 4.53 17.26 -3.56
N GLU A 33 3.49 17.61 -4.32
CA GLU A 33 2.16 17.87 -3.78
C GLU A 33 1.49 16.55 -3.37
N LEU A 34 1.04 16.47 -2.11
CA LEU A 34 0.27 15.33 -1.60
C LEU A 34 -1.22 15.48 -1.94
N PRO A 35 -1.95 14.38 -2.14
CA PRO A 35 -3.40 14.43 -2.31
C PRO A 35 -4.06 15.10 -1.10
N SER A 36 -4.84 16.16 -1.35
CA SER A 36 -5.52 16.92 -0.29
C SER A 36 -6.84 16.29 0.17
N GLU A 37 -7.33 15.28 -0.56
CA GLU A 37 -8.62 14.63 -0.33
C GLU A 37 -8.50 13.10 -0.39
N ILE A 38 -9.36 12.41 0.38
CA ILE A 38 -9.29 10.95 0.54
C ILE A 38 -9.56 10.21 -0.78
N ASN A 39 -10.45 10.71 -1.62
CA ASN A 39 -10.77 10.11 -2.91
C ASN A 39 -9.56 10.18 -3.86
N ALA A 40 -8.88 11.32 -3.92
CA ALA A 40 -7.66 11.49 -4.70
C ALA A 40 -6.53 10.58 -4.21
N LEU A 41 -6.39 10.41 -2.90
CA LEU A 41 -5.44 9.48 -2.30
C LEU A 41 -5.78 8.03 -2.67
N LYS A 42 -7.04 7.62 -2.56
CA LYS A 42 -7.50 6.26 -2.95
C LYS A 42 -7.26 5.97 -4.42
N SER A 43 -7.60 6.92 -5.30
CA SER A 43 -7.34 6.77 -6.73
C SER A 43 -5.85 6.69 -7.04
N GLN A 44 -5.00 7.43 -6.31
CA GLN A 44 -3.55 7.33 -6.45
C GLN A 44 -3.03 5.96 -6.01
N GLN A 45 -3.42 5.50 -4.81
CA GLN A 45 -3.04 4.19 -4.28
C GLN A 45 -3.50 3.06 -5.20
N PHE A 46 -4.74 3.15 -5.72
CA PHE A 46 -5.25 2.19 -6.70
C PHE A 46 -4.35 2.08 -7.94
N ARG A 47 -3.98 3.22 -8.53
CA ARG A 47 -3.12 3.24 -9.73
C ARG A 47 -1.73 2.67 -9.45
N TRP A 48 -1.12 3.04 -8.32
CA TRP A 48 0.19 2.55 -7.91
C TRP A 48 0.18 1.05 -7.66
N THR A 49 -0.79 0.55 -6.90
CA THR A 49 -0.93 -0.89 -6.62
C THR A 49 -1.18 -1.67 -7.90
N LYS A 50 -2.11 -1.22 -8.75
CA LYS A 50 -2.41 -1.91 -10.01
C LYS A 50 -1.19 -1.94 -10.94
N GLY A 51 -0.53 -0.79 -11.13
CA GLY A 51 0.67 -0.70 -11.98
C GLY A 51 1.83 -1.54 -11.45
N ALA A 52 2.02 -1.60 -10.14
CA ALA A 52 3.02 -2.47 -9.53
C ALA A 52 2.74 -3.95 -9.84
N ILE A 53 1.48 -4.40 -9.77
CA ILE A 53 1.10 -5.78 -10.13
C ILE A 53 1.27 -6.06 -11.62
N GLU A 54 0.90 -5.12 -12.50
CA GLU A 54 1.15 -5.23 -13.94
C GLU A 54 2.65 -5.37 -14.23
N THR A 55 3.47 -4.55 -13.55
CA THR A 55 4.93 -4.59 -13.66
C THR A 55 5.51 -5.88 -13.10
N ALA A 56 5.01 -6.37 -11.95
CA ALA A 56 5.44 -7.63 -11.36
C ALA A 56 5.22 -8.79 -12.34
N ARG A 57 4.04 -8.87 -12.95
CA ARG A 57 3.73 -9.92 -13.94
C ARG A 57 4.63 -9.86 -15.16
N LYS A 58 4.97 -8.66 -15.61
CA LYS A 58 5.86 -8.45 -16.76
C LYS A 58 7.31 -8.78 -16.41
N MET A 59 7.80 -8.29 -15.28
CA MET A 59 9.22 -8.28 -14.94
C MET A 59 9.69 -9.48 -14.14
N LEU A 60 8.84 -10.12 -13.30
CA LEU A 60 9.25 -11.31 -12.53
C LEU A 60 9.79 -12.43 -13.42
N PRO A 61 9.13 -12.84 -14.52
CA PRO A 61 9.67 -13.88 -15.39
C PRO A 61 11.03 -13.51 -16.00
N VAL A 62 11.20 -12.23 -16.34
CA VAL A 62 12.46 -11.70 -16.91
C VAL A 62 13.58 -11.72 -15.87
N VAL A 63 13.29 -11.28 -14.64
CA VAL A 63 14.22 -11.32 -13.50
C VAL A 63 14.68 -12.75 -13.24
N TRP A 64 13.76 -13.71 -13.19
CA TRP A 64 14.09 -15.10 -12.87
C TRP A 64 14.89 -15.79 -14.00
N ARG A 65 14.67 -15.42 -15.26
CA ARG A 65 15.44 -15.90 -16.42
C ARG A 65 16.79 -15.21 -16.61
N SER A 66 17.03 -14.07 -15.96
CA SER A 66 18.30 -13.35 -16.08
C SER A 66 19.45 -14.03 -15.32
N GLU A 67 20.67 -13.63 -15.65
CA GLU A 67 21.91 -14.15 -15.04
C GLU A 67 22.26 -13.49 -13.69
N ILE A 68 21.39 -12.64 -13.14
CA ILE A 68 21.66 -11.95 -11.88
C ILE A 68 21.70 -12.93 -10.68
N PRO A 69 22.46 -12.63 -9.61
CA PRO A 69 22.52 -13.47 -8.41
C PRO A 69 21.15 -13.78 -7.78
N LEU A 70 21.00 -14.99 -7.25
CA LEU A 70 19.75 -15.46 -6.61
C LEU A 70 19.25 -14.52 -5.51
N LYS A 71 20.16 -13.98 -4.68
CA LYS A 71 19.82 -12.99 -3.65
C LYS A 71 19.08 -11.78 -4.24
N ILE A 72 19.53 -11.28 -5.39
CA ILE A 72 18.90 -10.14 -6.06
C ILE A 72 17.54 -10.55 -6.65
N LYS A 73 17.41 -11.77 -7.19
CA LYS A 73 16.12 -12.30 -7.66
C LYS A 73 15.08 -12.37 -6.52
N ILE A 74 15.51 -12.79 -5.33
CA ILE A 74 14.65 -12.85 -4.14
C ILE A 74 14.23 -11.43 -3.72
N HIS A 75 15.16 -10.49 -3.59
CA HIS A 75 14.83 -9.09 -3.27
C HIS A 75 13.88 -8.47 -4.29
N ALA A 76 14.14 -8.69 -5.57
CA ALA A 76 13.28 -8.23 -6.66
C ALA A 76 11.89 -8.83 -6.58
N THR A 77 11.78 -10.12 -6.20
CA THR A 77 10.50 -10.79 -6.02
C THR A 77 9.69 -10.13 -4.92
N PHE A 78 10.25 -9.99 -3.71
CA PHE A 78 9.56 -9.33 -2.60
C PHE A 78 9.17 -7.89 -2.93
N HIS A 79 10.05 -7.13 -3.59
CA HIS A 79 9.76 -5.75 -3.97
C HIS A 79 8.59 -5.66 -4.97
N LEU A 80 8.62 -6.47 -6.04
CA LEU A 80 7.57 -6.47 -7.07
C LEU A 80 6.23 -7.01 -6.53
N THR A 81 6.24 -7.95 -5.59
CA THR A 81 5.01 -8.59 -5.08
C THR A 81 4.48 -7.99 -3.78
N ASN A 82 5.14 -6.97 -3.20
CA ASN A 82 4.73 -6.39 -1.91
C ASN A 82 3.25 -5.96 -1.88
N ASN A 83 2.73 -5.44 -2.99
CA ASN A 83 1.33 -5.03 -3.11
C ASN A 83 0.31 -6.19 -3.01
N LEU A 84 0.73 -7.46 -3.11
CA LEU A 84 -0.15 -8.61 -2.85
C LEU A 84 -0.61 -8.70 -1.40
N VAL A 85 0.01 -7.97 -0.48
CA VAL A 85 -0.39 -7.93 0.93
C VAL A 85 -1.84 -7.48 1.13
N PHE A 86 -2.39 -6.62 0.27
CA PHE A 86 -3.72 -6.04 0.47
C PHE A 86 -4.87 -7.06 0.45
N PRO A 87 -4.97 -7.98 -0.53
CA PRO A 87 -5.92 -9.10 -0.46
C PRO A 87 -5.81 -9.92 0.83
N PHE A 88 -4.60 -10.15 1.33
CA PHE A 88 -4.40 -10.90 2.57
C PHE A 88 -4.82 -10.11 3.81
N ILE A 89 -4.57 -8.80 3.86
CA ILE A 89 -5.09 -7.94 4.94
C ILE A 89 -6.61 -7.96 4.95
N LEU A 90 -7.24 -7.85 3.77
CA LEU A 90 -8.70 -7.89 3.66
C LEU A 90 -9.26 -9.24 4.12
N LEU A 91 -8.64 -10.35 3.67
CA LEU A 91 -9.02 -11.70 4.08
C LEU A 91 -8.84 -11.89 5.59
N ALA A 92 -7.71 -11.43 6.15
CA ALA A 92 -7.45 -11.50 7.59
C ALA A 92 -8.49 -10.72 8.39
N GLY A 93 -8.88 -9.51 7.93
CA GLY A 93 -9.93 -8.72 8.58
C GLY A 93 -11.30 -9.41 8.57
N ILE A 94 -11.67 -10.05 7.45
CA ILE A 94 -12.92 -10.82 7.33
C ILE A 94 -12.88 -12.07 8.22
N LEU A 95 -11.75 -12.79 8.24
CA LEU A 95 -11.61 -14.02 9.02
C LEU A 95 -11.40 -13.76 10.52
N ASN A 96 -11.01 -12.55 10.92
CA ASN A 96 -10.76 -12.23 12.32
C ASN A 96 -11.99 -12.48 13.20
N VAL A 97 -13.16 -12.02 12.77
CA VAL A 97 -14.42 -12.15 13.53
C VAL A 97 -14.78 -13.63 13.82
N PRO A 98 -14.90 -14.54 12.84
CA PRO A 98 -15.17 -15.94 13.13
C PRO A 98 -14.05 -16.59 13.96
N LEU A 99 -12.79 -16.19 13.78
CA LEU A 99 -11.67 -16.69 14.60
C LEU A 99 -11.82 -16.29 16.08
N VAL A 100 -12.31 -15.10 16.39
CA VAL A 100 -12.59 -14.66 17.77
C VAL A 100 -13.66 -15.55 18.39
N PHE A 101 -14.76 -15.82 17.68
CA PHE A 101 -15.80 -16.74 18.17
C PHE A 101 -15.29 -18.17 18.39
N ILE A 102 -14.48 -18.68 17.47
CA ILE A 102 -13.84 -20.01 17.63
C ILE A 102 -12.93 -20.02 18.85
N LYS A 103 -12.14 -18.96 19.08
CA LYS A 103 -11.28 -18.83 20.27
C LYS A 103 -12.09 -18.89 21.56
N HIS A 104 -13.27 -18.26 21.60
CA HIS A 104 -14.15 -18.31 22.77
C HIS A 104 -14.70 -19.70 23.12
N THR A 105 -14.69 -20.66 22.18
CA THR A 105 -15.08 -22.06 22.48
C THR A 105 -14.05 -22.80 23.34
N GLY A 106 -12.79 -22.32 23.39
CA GLY A 106 -11.72 -22.91 24.19
C GLY A 106 -11.09 -24.19 23.63
N LEU A 107 -11.51 -24.67 22.45
CA LEU A 107 -11.06 -25.95 21.88
C LEU A 107 -9.63 -25.92 21.30
N TYR A 108 -9.07 -24.74 21.01
CA TYR A 108 -7.83 -24.59 20.23
C TYR A 108 -6.79 -23.64 20.87
N ASN A 109 -6.71 -23.58 22.20
CA ASN A 109 -5.86 -22.61 22.90
C ASN A 109 -4.38 -22.71 22.51
N ASP A 110 -3.79 -23.91 22.47
CA ASP A 110 -2.38 -24.12 22.10
C ASP A 110 -2.07 -23.57 20.70
N TYR A 111 -3.02 -23.70 19.76
CA TYR A 111 -2.88 -23.16 18.41
C TYR A 111 -2.87 -21.63 18.43
N PHE A 112 -3.79 -20.99 19.17
CA PHE A 112 -3.82 -19.53 19.30
C PHE A 112 -2.58 -18.97 20.03
N ASP A 113 -2.08 -19.69 21.03
CA ASP A 113 -0.87 -19.31 21.75
C ASP A 113 0.35 -19.38 20.84
N PHE A 114 0.47 -20.43 20.03
CA PHE A 114 1.51 -20.50 19.00
C PHE A 114 1.39 -19.37 17.98
N MET A 115 0.16 -19.05 17.51
CA MET A 115 -0.07 -17.94 16.57
C MET A 115 0.27 -16.56 17.16
N SER A 116 0.29 -16.39 18.48
CA SER A 116 0.64 -15.11 19.12
C SER A 116 2.05 -14.63 18.77
N ILE A 117 2.96 -15.53 18.36
CA ILE A 117 4.31 -15.16 17.92
C ILE A 117 4.29 -14.19 16.72
N PHE A 118 3.25 -14.24 15.88
CA PHE A 118 3.14 -13.34 14.73
C PHE A 118 2.89 -11.88 15.14
N VAL A 119 2.51 -11.60 16.39
CA VAL A 119 2.44 -10.23 16.93
C VAL A 119 3.81 -9.54 16.84
N PHE A 120 4.92 -10.28 16.96
CA PHE A 120 6.26 -9.70 16.82
C PHE A 120 6.55 -9.16 15.42
N ALA A 121 5.81 -9.56 14.38
CA ALA A 121 5.94 -8.99 13.04
C ALA A 121 5.60 -7.49 13.01
N PHE A 122 4.75 -7.01 13.93
CA PHE A 122 4.43 -5.59 14.05
C PHE A 122 5.61 -4.76 14.54
N ILE A 123 6.53 -5.35 15.32
CA ILE A 123 7.71 -4.64 15.84
C ILE A 123 8.57 -4.14 14.68
N GLY A 124 8.79 -4.98 13.65
CA GLY A 124 9.59 -4.57 12.49
C GLY A 124 8.99 -3.35 11.77
N SER A 125 7.68 -3.37 11.53
CA SER A 125 6.98 -2.24 10.91
C SER A 125 7.03 -0.99 11.79
N PHE A 126 6.80 -1.14 13.10
CA PHE A 126 6.86 -0.03 14.04
C PHE A 126 8.25 0.60 14.09
N LEU A 127 9.31 -0.22 14.20
CA LEU A 127 10.70 0.26 14.19
C LEU A 127 11.05 0.99 12.89
N PHE A 128 10.64 0.46 11.74
CA PHE A 128 10.85 1.11 10.45
C PHE A 128 10.29 2.54 10.42
N TYR A 129 9.01 2.70 10.81
CA TYR A 129 8.39 4.02 10.84
C TYR A 129 8.98 4.90 11.94
N MET A 130 9.35 4.35 13.09
CA MET A 130 10.00 5.11 14.17
C MET A 130 11.32 5.72 13.69
N PHE A 131 12.22 4.92 13.11
CA PHE A 131 13.50 5.43 12.59
C PHE A 131 13.28 6.42 11.44
N SER A 132 12.33 6.14 10.54
CA SER A 132 11.98 7.09 9.47
C SER A 132 11.50 8.44 10.00
N GLN A 133 10.66 8.46 11.05
CA GLN A 133 10.23 9.72 11.66
C GLN A 133 11.38 10.44 12.36
N ARG A 134 12.25 9.69 13.05
CA ARG A 134 13.43 10.24 13.75
C ARG A 134 14.42 10.92 12.82
N ASP A 135 14.64 10.36 11.63
CA ASP A 135 15.60 10.89 10.67
C ASP A 135 15.11 12.16 9.96
N ILE A 136 13.79 12.35 9.84
CA ILE A 136 13.18 13.45 9.10
C ILE A 136 12.72 14.59 10.02
N TYR A 137 12.21 14.27 11.21
CA TYR A 137 11.48 15.23 12.05
C TYR A 137 12.08 15.34 13.45
N THR A 138 12.26 16.57 13.92
CA THR A 138 12.69 16.85 15.29
C THR A 138 11.64 16.45 16.34
N ASP A 139 10.35 16.51 15.98
CA ASP A 139 9.20 16.16 16.83
C ASP A 139 8.74 14.70 16.67
N TRP A 140 9.62 13.80 16.23
CA TRP A 140 9.30 12.40 15.90
C TRP A 140 8.54 11.65 17.00
N GLN A 141 8.85 11.90 18.28
CA GLN A 141 8.17 11.26 19.41
C GLN A 141 6.66 11.55 19.43
N ARG A 142 6.28 12.80 19.15
CA ARG A 142 4.86 13.19 19.08
C ARG A 142 4.16 12.54 17.88
N ARG A 143 4.89 12.37 16.78
CA ARG A 143 4.39 11.73 15.57
C ARG A 143 4.15 10.24 15.75
N LEU A 144 4.81 9.57 16.71
CA LEU A 144 4.53 8.17 17.03
C LEU A 144 3.09 7.96 17.55
N PHE A 145 2.47 8.96 18.19
CA PHE A 145 1.05 8.87 18.57
C PHE A 145 0.11 8.82 17.36
N LEU A 146 0.57 9.22 16.17
CA LEU A 146 -0.19 9.10 14.93
C LEU A 146 -0.09 7.70 14.31
N PHE A 147 0.79 6.82 14.81
CA PHE A 147 1.02 5.50 14.24
C PHE A 147 -0.25 4.62 14.21
N PRO A 148 -1.08 4.53 15.28
CA PRO A 148 -2.33 3.77 15.21
C PRO A 148 -3.30 4.31 14.16
N ILE A 149 -3.41 5.64 14.04
CA ILE A 149 -4.26 6.28 13.03
C ILE A 149 -3.74 5.99 11.62
N PHE A 150 -2.41 6.03 11.44
CA PHE A 150 -1.76 5.68 10.19
C PHE A 150 -2.00 4.21 9.79
N MET A 151 -1.92 3.29 10.76
CA MET A 151 -2.20 1.86 10.53
C MET A 151 -3.67 1.64 10.16
N ALA A 152 -4.61 2.27 10.88
CA ALA A 152 -6.03 2.21 10.57
C ALA A 152 -6.33 2.76 9.16
N GLY A 153 -5.74 3.91 8.80
CA GLY A 153 -5.84 4.48 7.46
C GLY A 153 -5.29 3.55 6.37
N SER A 154 -4.15 2.93 6.63
CA SER A 154 -3.52 1.96 5.70
C SER A 154 -4.39 0.71 5.50
N MET A 155 -4.99 0.19 6.57
CA MET A 155 -5.97 -0.91 6.51
C MET A 155 -7.24 -0.49 5.76
N GLY A 156 -7.69 0.75 5.91
CA GLY A 156 -8.83 1.30 5.16
C GLY A 156 -8.65 1.27 3.64
N PHE A 157 -7.41 1.22 3.13
CA PHE A 157 -7.14 1.04 1.70
C PHE A 157 -7.22 -0.42 1.23
N ALA A 158 -7.35 -1.40 2.13
CA ALA A 158 -7.29 -2.81 1.78
C ALA A 158 -8.34 -3.21 0.74
N VAL A 159 -9.57 -2.69 0.82
CA VAL A 159 -10.62 -2.98 -0.18
C VAL A 159 -10.24 -2.41 -1.55
N ASN A 160 -9.91 -1.12 -1.59
CA ASN A 160 -9.54 -0.41 -2.82
C ASN A 160 -8.31 -1.05 -3.51
N ASN A 161 -7.27 -1.37 -2.73
CA ASN A 161 -6.04 -1.92 -3.25
C ASN A 161 -6.16 -3.41 -3.56
N SER A 162 -6.97 -4.18 -2.82
CA SER A 162 -7.32 -5.56 -3.20
C SER A 162 -7.98 -5.61 -4.57
N LYS A 163 -8.94 -4.71 -4.83
CA LYS A 163 -9.54 -4.57 -6.16
C LYS A 163 -8.48 -4.25 -7.21
N ALA A 164 -7.56 -3.32 -6.92
CA ALA A 164 -6.47 -2.97 -7.81
C ALA A 164 -5.56 -4.16 -8.15
N VAL A 165 -5.23 -4.99 -7.14
CA VAL A 165 -4.45 -6.22 -7.32
C VAL A 165 -5.17 -7.20 -8.24
N ILE A 166 -6.44 -7.48 -7.97
CA ILE A 166 -7.26 -8.39 -8.77
C ILE A 166 -7.34 -7.88 -10.22
N GLU A 167 -7.65 -6.61 -10.44
CA GLU A 167 -7.70 -6.03 -11.78
C GLU A 167 -6.34 -6.10 -12.52
N GLY A 168 -5.24 -5.85 -11.81
CA GLY A 168 -3.88 -5.96 -12.33
C GLY A 168 -3.48 -7.41 -12.68
N LEU A 169 -3.92 -8.39 -11.89
CA LEU A 169 -3.72 -9.82 -12.16
C LEU A 169 -4.51 -10.28 -13.39
N PHE A 170 -5.75 -9.83 -13.55
CA PHE A 170 -6.64 -10.22 -14.66
C PHE A 170 -6.51 -9.36 -15.94
N LYS A 171 -5.51 -8.45 -16.01
CA LYS A 171 -5.31 -7.54 -17.18
C LYS A 171 -6.53 -6.68 -17.51
N LYS A 172 -7.38 -6.37 -16.54
CA LYS A 172 -8.56 -5.53 -16.78
C LYS A 172 -8.08 -4.11 -17.09
N LYS A 173 -8.51 -3.53 -18.21
CA LYS A 173 -8.24 -2.10 -18.50
C LYS A 173 -9.15 -1.26 -17.59
N SER A 174 -8.56 -0.27 -16.93
CA SER A 174 -9.29 0.67 -16.07
C SER A 174 -8.90 2.08 -16.47
N GLU A 175 -9.85 3.01 -16.41
CA GLU A 175 -9.60 4.40 -16.78
C GLU A 175 -8.54 5.04 -15.87
N PHE A 176 -7.67 5.84 -16.48
CA PHE A 176 -6.66 6.58 -15.74
C PHE A 176 -7.29 7.81 -15.09
N VAL A 177 -7.76 7.64 -13.85
CA VAL A 177 -8.26 8.76 -13.04
C VAL A 177 -7.06 9.55 -12.52
N ARG A 178 -6.91 10.79 -13.00
CA ARG A 178 -5.83 11.69 -12.59
C ARG A 178 -6.03 12.10 -11.14
N THR A 179 -4.95 12.13 -10.37
CA THR A 179 -4.95 12.73 -9.04
C THR A 179 -5.00 14.26 -9.22
N PRO A 180 -6.04 14.95 -8.72
CA PRO A 180 -6.12 16.40 -8.79
C PRO A 180 -4.92 17.05 -8.11
N LYS A 181 -4.38 18.08 -8.75
CA LYS A 181 -3.34 18.94 -8.20
C LYS A 181 -3.97 20.31 -8.00
N TYR A 182 -4.07 20.71 -6.76
CA TYR A 182 -4.73 21.94 -6.36
C TYR A 182 -3.72 23.06 -6.12
N SER A 183 -2.41 22.78 -6.09
CA SER A 183 -1.36 23.76 -5.81
C SER A 183 -1.63 24.53 -4.52
N ILE A 184 -1.98 23.80 -3.46
CA ILE A 184 -2.16 24.34 -2.11
C ILE A 184 -0.76 24.59 -1.54
N GLN A 185 -0.40 25.85 -1.34
CA GLN A 185 0.92 26.23 -0.85
C GLN A 185 0.86 26.74 0.59
N ASP A 186 -0.21 27.46 0.93
CA ASP A 186 -0.38 28.07 2.24
C ASP A 186 -1.47 27.39 3.09
N ARG A 187 -1.39 27.55 4.42
CA ARG A 187 -2.43 27.06 5.35
C ARG A 187 -3.82 27.67 5.12
N LYS A 188 -3.89 28.79 4.38
CA LYS A 188 -5.14 29.48 4.03
C LYS A 188 -5.75 28.92 2.74
N ASP A 189 -5.00 28.17 1.95
CA ASP A 189 -5.50 27.58 0.71
C ASP A 189 -6.41 26.39 1.01
N SER A 190 -7.57 26.37 0.35
CA SER A 190 -8.57 25.31 0.47
C SER A 190 -8.75 24.60 -0.86
N TRP A 191 -8.94 23.29 -0.82
CA TRP A 191 -9.34 22.50 -1.98
C TRP A 191 -10.86 22.52 -2.21
N LYS A 192 -11.66 22.90 -1.19
CA LYS A 192 -13.13 22.80 -1.21
C LYS A 192 -13.78 23.66 -2.28
N ASP A 193 -13.15 24.80 -2.61
CA ASP A 193 -13.69 25.79 -3.55
C ASP A 193 -13.21 25.56 -5.00
N LYS A 194 -12.47 24.46 -5.26
CA LYS A 194 -11.84 24.20 -6.56
C LYS A 194 -12.68 23.28 -7.44
N LYS A 195 -12.61 23.52 -8.75
CA LYS A 195 -13.48 22.94 -9.82
C LYS A 195 -13.46 21.41 -9.96
N TYR A 196 -12.63 20.68 -9.20
CA TYR A 196 -12.38 19.25 -9.37
C TYR A 196 -12.71 18.37 -8.16
N VAL A 197 -13.48 18.88 -7.18
CA VAL A 197 -13.92 18.05 -6.04
C VAL A 197 -14.88 16.96 -6.53
N PRO A 198 -14.50 15.67 -6.53
CA PRO A 198 -15.43 14.59 -6.83
C PRO A 198 -16.29 14.33 -5.59
N ILE A 199 -17.52 14.83 -5.61
CA ILE A 199 -18.52 14.69 -4.52
C ILE A 199 -19.18 13.29 -4.52
N SER A 200 -18.76 12.37 -5.37
CA SER A 200 -19.39 11.05 -5.45
C SER A 200 -18.88 10.10 -4.36
N ILE A 201 -19.79 9.66 -3.48
CA ILE A 201 -19.55 8.49 -2.62
C ILE A 201 -19.48 7.25 -3.52
N SER A 202 -18.31 6.63 -3.59
CA SER A 202 -18.14 5.40 -4.37
C SER A 202 -18.70 4.20 -3.60
N THR A 203 -19.14 3.17 -4.33
CA THR A 203 -19.59 1.90 -3.75
C THR A 203 -18.52 1.24 -2.86
N THR A 204 -17.25 1.50 -3.12
CA THR A 204 -16.13 1.07 -2.27
C THR A 204 -16.23 1.63 -0.85
N VAL A 205 -16.68 2.87 -0.66
CA VAL A 205 -16.83 3.49 0.68
C VAL A 205 -17.93 2.78 1.48
N ALA A 206 -19.02 2.37 0.83
CA ALA A 206 -20.07 1.61 1.49
C ALA A 206 -19.56 0.25 1.97
N VAL A 207 -18.79 -0.46 1.14
CA VAL A 207 -18.17 -1.75 1.50
C VAL A 207 -17.18 -1.59 2.66
N GLU A 208 -16.32 -0.58 2.61
CA GLU A 208 -15.38 -0.29 3.70
C GLU A 208 -16.10 0.04 5.01
N SER A 209 -17.20 0.80 4.94
CA SER A 209 -18.00 1.16 6.12
C SER A 209 -18.68 -0.07 6.74
N LEU A 210 -19.23 -0.96 5.91
CA LEU A 210 -19.80 -2.23 6.37
C LEU A 210 -18.73 -3.12 7.01
N LEU A 211 -17.54 -3.21 6.41
CA LEU A 211 -16.43 -3.97 7.00
C LEU A 211 -15.94 -3.36 8.32
N ALA A 212 -15.90 -2.04 8.43
CA ALA A 212 -15.55 -1.37 9.68
C ALA A 212 -16.55 -1.71 10.80
N VAL A 213 -17.85 -1.68 10.49
CA VAL A 213 -18.90 -2.11 11.44
C VAL A 213 -18.74 -3.59 11.80
N TYR A 214 -18.53 -4.46 10.80
CA TYR A 214 -18.32 -5.88 11.01
C TYR A 214 -17.15 -6.20 11.95
N CYS A 215 -15.97 -5.60 11.70
CA CYS A 215 -14.79 -5.78 12.54
C CYS A 215 -14.87 -5.06 13.89
N PHE A 216 -15.79 -4.11 14.07
CA PHE A 216 -15.99 -3.44 15.35
C PHE A 216 -16.85 -4.27 16.31
N PHE A 217 -17.84 -4.99 15.78
CA PHE A 217 -18.76 -5.80 16.59
C PHE A 217 -18.31 -7.25 16.80
N GLY A 218 -17.41 -7.75 15.95
CA GLY A 218 -16.86 -9.11 16.04
C GLY A 218 -15.47 -9.12 16.62
#